data_AF-A0A2E5B7R2-F1
#
_entry.id   AF-A0A2E5B7R2-F1
#
_cell.length_a   1.000
_cell.length_b   1.000
_cell.length_c   1.000
_cell.angle_alpha   90.00
_cell.angle_beta   90.00
_cell.angle_gamma   90.00
#
_symmetry.space_group_name_H-M   'P 1'
#
loop_
_entity.id
_entity.type
_entity.pdbx_description
1 polymer ?
#
loop_
_entity_poly.entity_id
_entity_poly.type
_entity_poly.pdbx_seq_one_letter_code
_entity_poly.pdbx_strand_id
1 'polypeptide(L)'
;MTEEKIREILPDVCYTKAEVDIMLADAVAKAKAIDEASMKQHNRNATIISMILGFTCLALFLDGLLRILGIIPPFLGLDVNVIDQIVEKVKRG
;
A
#
# COMPACT_ATOMS: atom_id res chain seq x y z
N MET A 1 -33.27 -4.64 -46.75
CA MET A 1 -33.62 -5.84 -45.95
C MET A 1 -35.05 -5.63 -45.47
N THR A 2 -36.01 -6.44 -45.91
CA THR A 2 -37.43 -6.30 -45.56
C THR A 2 -37.65 -6.57 -44.06
N GLU A 3 -38.57 -5.86 -43.41
CA GLU A 3 -38.88 -6.00 -41.97
C GLU A 3 -39.18 -7.45 -41.54
N GLU A 4 -39.71 -8.26 -42.45
CA GLU A 4 -40.02 -9.67 -42.21
C GLU A 4 -38.77 -10.52 -41.96
N LYS A 5 -37.69 -10.29 -42.74
CA LYS A 5 -36.39 -10.95 -42.50
C LYS A 5 -35.77 -10.52 -41.18
N ILE A 6 -36.04 -9.31 -40.71
CA ILE A 6 -35.52 -8.84 -39.42
C ILE A 6 -36.22 -9.57 -38.27
N ARG A 7 -37.54 -9.80 -38.37
CA ARG A 7 -38.32 -10.52 -37.34
C ARG A 7 -37.97 -12.00 -37.21
N GLU A 8 -37.65 -12.67 -38.32
CA GLU A 8 -37.32 -14.10 -38.34
C GLU A 8 -35.97 -14.40 -37.69
N ILE A 9 -35.00 -13.49 -37.84
CA ILE A 9 -33.62 -13.68 -37.33
C ILE A 9 -33.51 -13.15 -35.88
N LEU A 10 -34.32 -12.15 -35.50
CA LEU A 10 -34.30 -11.50 -34.18
C LEU A 10 -34.17 -12.44 -32.96
N PRO A 11 -34.95 -13.53 -32.84
CA PRO A 11 -34.85 -14.44 -31.69
C PRO A 11 -33.53 -15.23 -31.65
N ASP A 12 -32.89 -15.47 -32.80
CA ASP A 12 -31.61 -16.19 -32.88
C ASP A 12 -30.39 -15.28 -32.67
N VAL A 13 -30.54 -13.96 -32.82
CA VAL A 13 -29.41 -12.99 -32.67
C VAL A 13 -29.47 -12.17 -31.38
N CYS A 14 -30.59 -12.18 -30.66
CA CYS A 14 -30.79 -11.32 -29.49
C CYS A 14 -31.10 -12.13 -28.24
N TYR A 15 -30.34 -11.86 -27.18
CA TYR A 15 -30.66 -12.37 -25.85
C TYR A 15 -31.95 -11.75 -25.32
N THR A 16 -32.73 -12.57 -24.62
CA THR A 16 -33.87 -12.11 -23.83
C THR A 16 -33.38 -11.29 -22.63
N LYS A 17 -34.26 -10.43 -22.09
CA LYS A 17 -33.95 -9.67 -20.87
C LYS A 17 -33.54 -10.59 -19.71
N ALA A 18 -34.21 -11.73 -19.57
CA ALA A 18 -33.89 -12.70 -18.53
C ALA A 18 -32.46 -13.28 -18.67
N GLU A 19 -32.04 -13.61 -19.89
CA GLU A 19 -30.68 -14.10 -20.13
C GLU A 19 -29.63 -13.03 -19.85
N VAL A 20 -29.88 -11.79 -20.28
CA VAL A 20 -28.99 -10.66 -19.99
C VAL A 20 -28.91 -10.39 -18.49
N ASP A 21 -30.02 -10.45 -17.76
CA ASP A 21 -30.06 -10.23 -16.32
C ASP A 21 -29.28 -11.30 -15.56
N ILE A 22 -29.35 -12.57 -15.99
CA ILE A 22 -28.54 -13.67 -15.43
C ILE A 22 -27.05 -13.42 -15.68
N MET A 23 -26.67 -13.07 -16.91
CA MET A 23 -25.27 -12.77 -17.24
C MET A 23 -24.73 -11.59 -16.43
N LEU A 24 -25.56 -10.56 -16.22
CA LEU A 24 -25.20 -9.39 -15.45
C LEU A 24 -25.05 -9.74 -13.96
N ALA A 25 -25.96 -10.53 -13.40
CA ALA A 25 -25.87 -11.01 -12.02
C ALA A 25 -24.59 -11.81 -11.78
N ASP A 26 -24.23 -12.72 -12.69
CA ASP A 26 -22.99 -13.50 -12.62
C ASP A 26 -21.74 -12.62 -12.73
N ALA A 27 -21.74 -11.64 -13.62
CA ALA A 27 -20.63 -10.70 -13.78
C ALA A 27 -20.41 -9.86 -12.51
N VAL A 28 -21.50 -9.34 -11.92
CA VAL A 28 -21.45 -8.57 -10.67
C VAL A 28 -20.99 -9.43 -9.49
N ALA A 29 -21.47 -10.69 -9.41
CA ALA A 29 -21.03 -11.62 -8.37
C ALA A 29 -19.53 -11.90 -8.44
N LYS A 30 -19.01 -12.14 -9.66
CA LYS A 30 -17.57 -12.34 -9.89
C LYS A 30 -16.75 -11.10 -9.54
N ALA A 31 -17.21 -9.91 -9.95
CA ALA A 31 -16.55 -8.65 -9.63
C ALA A 31 -16.44 -8.45 -8.11
N LYS A 32 -17.53 -8.66 -7.36
CA LYS A 32 -17.54 -8.55 -5.89
C LYS A 32 -16.56 -9.53 -5.23
N ALA A 33 -16.52 -10.78 -5.69
CA ALA A 33 -15.61 -11.79 -5.14
C ALA A 33 -14.13 -11.43 -5.38
N ILE A 34 -13.82 -10.89 -6.56
CA ILE A 34 -12.46 -10.42 -6.90
C ILE A 34 -12.09 -9.21 -6.03
N ASP A 35 -13.00 -8.25 -5.88
CA ASP A 35 -12.77 -7.05 -5.08
C ASP A 35 -12.50 -7.41 -3.61
N GLU A 36 -13.27 -8.32 -3.02
CA GLU A 36 -13.04 -8.75 -1.63
C GLU A 36 -11.66 -9.42 -1.44
N ALA A 37 -11.30 -10.33 -2.35
CA ALA A 37 -10.00 -10.99 -2.32
C ALA A 37 -8.84 -10.00 -2.50
N SER A 38 -9.00 -9.05 -3.43
CA SER A 38 -8.03 -7.98 -3.69
C SER A 38 -7.86 -7.07 -2.47
N MET A 39 -8.96 -6.63 -1.86
CA MET A 39 -8.92 -5.75 -0.68
C MET A 39 -8.22 -6.43 0.50
N LYS A 40 -8.46 -7.73 0.71
CA LYS A 40 -7.77 -8.51 1.73
C LYS A 40 -6.26 -8.56 1.51
N GLN A 41 -5.83 -8.69 0.25
CA GLN A 41 -4.41 -8.65 -0.11
C GLN A 41 -3.81 -7.24 0.07
N HIS A 42 -4.52 -6.19 -0.33
CA HIS A 42 -4.07 -4.81 -0.16
C HIS A 42 -3.84 -4.45 1.31
N ASN A 43 -4.75 -4.84 2.21
CA ASN A 43 -4.58 -4.58 3.65
C ASN A 43 -3.36 -5.29 4.25
N ARG A 44 -3.08 -6.52 3.80
CA ARG A 44 -1.87 -7.25 4.19
C ARG A 44 -0.60 -6.54 3.71
N ASN A 45 -0.57 -6.14 2.44
CA ASN A 45 0.58 -5.43 1.87
C ASN A 45 0.82 -4.10 2.56
N ALA A 46 -0.23 -3.31 2.79
CA ALA A 46 -0.15 -2.04 3.51
C ALA A 46 0.41 -2.22 4.93
N THR A 47 -0.01 -3.27 5.63
CA THR A 47 0.50 -3.61 6.97
C THR A 47 2.01 -3.88 6.93
N ILE A 48 2.47 -4.71 6.00
CA ILE A 48 3.91 -5.02 5.85
C ILE A 48 4.71 -3.77 5.53
N ILE A 49 4.23 -2.95 4.60
CA ILE A 49 4.90 -1.69 4.23
C ILE A 49 4.98 -0.75 5.44
N SER A 50 3.90 -0.59 6.20
CA SER A 50 3.90 0.25 7.40
C SER A 50 4.87 -0.24 8.47
N MET A 51 5.00 -1.57 8.63
CA MET A 51 5.94 -2.17 9.56
C MET A 51 7.38 -1.86 9.14
N ILE A 52 7.73 -2.08 7.87
CA ILE A 52 9.05 -1.76 7.34
C ILE A 52 9.37 -0.28 7.52
N LEU A 53 8.45 0.61 7.12
CA LEU A 53 8.66 2.05 7.25
C LEU A 53 8.84 2.48 8.71
N GLY A 54 8.06 1.91 9.62
CA GLY A 54 8.19 2.14 11.06
C GLY A 54 9.56 1.71 11.59
N PHE A 55 10.04 0.51 11.20
CA PHE A 55 11.36 0.02 11.57
C PHE A 55 12.48 0.87 10.97
N THR A 56 12.37 1.29 9.71
CA THR A 56 13.35 2.18 9.07
C THR A 56 13.42 3.51 9.80
N CYS A 57 12.28 4.11 10.15
CA CYS A 57 12.25 5.36 10.92
C CYS A 57 12.90 5.19 12.29
N LEU A 58 12.59 4.11 13.01
CA LEU A 58 13.19 3.81 14.30
C LEU A 58 14.71 3.59 14.20
N ALA A 59 15.17 2.86 13.18
CA ALA A 59 16.58 2.62 12.95
C ALA A 59 17.35 3.92 12.66
N LEU A 60 16.81 4.79 11.82
CA LEU A 60 17.38 6.12 11.53
C LEU A 60 17.39 7.02 12.77
N PHE A 61 16.33 6.98 13.57
CA PHE A 61 16.26 7.71 14.84
C PHE A 61 17.35 7.23 15.82
N LEU A 62 17.51 5.91 15.95
CA LEU A 62 18.52 5.31 16.82
C LEU A 62 19.95 5.62 16.33
N ASP A 63 20.21 5.58 15.02
CA ASP A 63 21.49 6.02 14.44
C ASP A 63 21.81 7.48 14.82
N GLY A 64 20.84 8.37 14.67
CA GLY A 64 20.97 9.78 15.06
C GLY A 64 21.23 9.95 16.56
N LEU A 65 20.51 9.24 17.42
CA LEU A 65 20.71 9.28 18.86
C LEU A 65 22.11 8.78 19.26
N LEU A 66 22.55 7.65 18.72
CA LEU A 66 23.86 7.08 19.03
C LEU A 66 25.01 7.96 18.52
N ARG A 67 24.80 8.69 17.42
CA ARG A 67 25.74 9.69 16.90
C ARG A 67 25.87 10.91 17.83
N ILE A 68 24.76 11.40 18.38
CA ILE A 68 24.77 12.49 19.38
C ILE A 68 25.46 12.06 20.68
N LEU A 69 25.30 10.80 21.07
CA LEU A 69 25.99 10.21 22.23
C LEU A 69 27.48 9.90 21.97
N GLY A 70 28.00 10.13 20.77
CA GLY A 70 29.40 9.89 20.43
C GLY A 70 29.78 8.41 20.29
N ILE A 71 28.80 7.48 20.30
CA ILE A 71 29.04 6.05 20.10
C ILE A 71 29.30 5.74 18.62
N ILE A 72 28.59 6.43 17.72
CA ILE A 72 28.73 6.30 16.26
C ILE A 72 29.54 7.49 15.72
N PRO A 73 30.58 7.25 14.89
CA PRO A 73 31.41 8.31 14.33
C PRO A 73 30.61 9.25 13.41
N PRO A 74 31.02 10.52 13.27
CA PRO A 74 30.34 11.52 12.44
C PRO A 74 30.25 11.09 10.96
N PHE A 75 29.18 11.50 10.28
CA PHE A 75 28.89 11.13 8.90
C PHE A 75 28.76 12.40 8.07
N LEU A 76 29.34 12.39 6.86
CA LEU A 76 29.42 13.57 5.97
C LEU A 76 30.03 14.82 6.63
N GLY A 77 30.93 14.65 7.60
CA GLY A 77 31.57 15.76 8.31
C GLY A 77 30.67 16.52 9.29
N LEU A 78 29.47 16.01 9.57
CA LEU A 78 28.59 16.56 10.61
C LEU A 78 28.89 15.86 11.94
N ASP A 79 29.57 16.58 12.82
CA ASP A 79 29.79 16.17 14.20
C ASP A 79 28.75 16.85 15.11
N VAL A 80 27.85 16.03 15.66
CA VAL A 80 26.78 16.45 16.57
C VAL A 80 26.98 15.88 17.96
N ASN A 81 28.16 15.34 18.26
CA ASN A 81 28.46 14.79 19.58
C ASN A 81 28.42 15.90 20.65
N VAL A 82 27.59 15.69 21.68
CA VAL A 82 27.42 16.63 22.80
C VAL A 82 28.06 16.13 24.09
N ILE A 83 28.48 14.87 24.15
CA ILE A 83 29.02 14.25 25.38
C ILE A 83 30.30 14.94 25.82
N ASP A 84 31.20 15.24 24.88
CA ASP A 84 32.47 15.89 25.20
C ASP A 84 32.26 17.28 25.83
N GLN A 85 31.27 18.05 25.32
CA GLN A 85 30.92 19.36 25.85
C GLN A 85 30.34 19.28 27.28
N ILE A 86 29.56 18.23 27.57
CA ILE A 86 28.99 17.99 28.90
C ILE A 86 30.08 17.60 29.88
N VAL A 87 30.98 16.68 29.50
CA VAL A 87 32.10 16.22 30.33
C VAL A 87 33.01 17.39 30.71
N GLU A 88 33.30 18.28 29.76
CA GLU A 88 34.12 19.47 30.02
C GLU A 88 33.45 20.43 31.01
N LYS A 89 32.14 20.66 30.89
CA LYS A 89 31.38 21.48 31.84
C LYS A 89 31.35 20.88 33.25
N VAL A 90 31.19 19.56 33.37
CA VAL A 90 31.21 18.88 34.67
C VAL A 90 32.59 18.94 35.33
N LYS A 91 33.68 18.79 34.56
CA LYS A 91 35.05 18.86 35.10
C LYS A 91 35.46 20.26 35.57
N ARG A 92 34.83 21.31 35.04
CA ARG A 92 35.12 22.71 35.39
C ARG A 92 34.23 23.24 36.53
N GLY A 93 33.21 22.48 36.95
CA GLY A 93 32.28 22.83 38.03
C GLY A 93 32.70 22.27 39.38
#